data_AF-A0A840U0M7-F1
#
_entry.id   AF-A0A840U0M7-F1
#
_cell.length_a   1.000
_cell.length_b   1.000
_cell.length_c   1.000
_cell.angle_alpha   90.00
_cell.angle_beta   90.00
_cell.angle_gamma   90.00
#
_symmetry.space_group_name_H-M   'P 1'
#
loop_
_entity.id
_entity.type
_entity.pdbx_description
1 polymer ?
#
loop_
_entity_poly.entity_id
_entity_poly.type
_entity_poly.pdbx_seq_one_letter_code
_entity_poly.pdbx_strand_id
1 'polypeptide(L)'
;MKNMPDKISITILTEGIKDLRLLKEWGDYLAKPDKEENNRSGKDRITKDKVSTSQLRRFFGAIKRIQADFDGLSGEVLLLEPKLAYAVGRDKNKTKLKDLYDLLSPLIRGISEDRARFQNFVNVLEAIVAYHKAAGGE
;
A
#
# COMPACT_ATOMS: atom_id res chain seq x y z
N MET A 1 5.50 19.89 1.15
CA MET A 1 5.63 18.43 0.92
C MET A 1 5.05 17.69 2.11
N LYS A 2 4.15 16.71 1.93
CA LYS A 2 3.88 15.74 3.01
C LYS A 2 5.04 14.75 2.98
N ASN A 3 5.80 14.67 4.07
CA ASN A 3 6.87 13.68 4.22
C ASN A 3 6.27 12.27 4.16
N MET A 4 7.08 11.31 3.70
CA MET A 4 6.71 9.89 3.75
C MET A 4 6.42 9.50 5.22
N PRO A 5 5.31 8.80 5.51
CA PRO A 5 5.01 8.38 6.88
C PRO A 5 6.00 7.34 7.41
N ASP A 6 6.00 7.14 8.72
CA ASP A 6 6.83 6.13 9.37
C ASP A 6 6.45 4.70 8.94
N LYS A 7 7.39 3.77 9.10
CA LYS A 7 7.14 2.35 8.79
C LYS A 7 6.14 1.75 9.79
N ILE A 8 5.27 0.89 9.30
CA ILE A 8 4.40 0.07 10.15
C ILE A 8 5.24 -1.06 10.77
N SER A 9 5.15 -1.23 12.08
CA SER A 9 5.80 -2.35 12.79
C SER A 9 5.26 -3.69 12.31
N ILE A 10 6.15 -4.66 12.10
CA ILE A 10 5.77 -6.04 11.71
C ILE A 10 4.91 -6.73 12.78
N THR A 11 4.98 -6.28 14.04
CA THR A 11 4.15 -6.81 15.14
C THR A 11 2.65 -6.59 14.92
N ILE A 12 2.25 -5.68 14.02
CA ILE A 12 0.84 -5.49 13.64
C ILE A 12 0.21 -6.78 13.08
N LEU A 13 1.02 -7.67 12.51
CA LEU A 13 0.57 -8.96 12.00
C LEU A 13 0.13 -9.91 13.12
N THR A 14 0.73 -9.80 14.31
CA THR A 14 0.42 -10.65 15.46
C THR A 14 -0.56 -9.97 16.43
N GLU A 15 -0.42 -8.66 16.62
CA GLU A 15 -1.19 -7.90 17.61
C GLU A 15 -2.49 -7.33 17.04
N GLY A 16 -2.60 -7.26 15.71
CA GLY A 16 -3.65 -6.53 15.01
C GLY A 16 -3.48 -5.01 15.10
N ILE A 17 -4.38 -4.28 14.45
CA ILE A 17 -4.38 -2.82 14.47
C ILE A 17 -4.76 -2.32 15.87
N LYS A 18 -3.84 -1.61 16.54
CA LYS A 18 -4.10 -0.91 17.80
C LYS A 18 -4.35 0.58 17.63
N ASP A 19 -3.89 1.13 16.52
CA ASP A 19 -3.93 2.56 16.22
C ASP A 19 -4.07 2.77 14.70
N LEU A 20 -4.98 3.65 14.31
CA LEU A 20 -5.28 3.98 12.91
C LEU A 20 -4.48 5.18 12.39
N ARG A 21 -3.80 5.94 13.26
CA ARG A 21 -3.09 7.18 12.87
C ARG A 21 -2.13 6.93 11.71
N LEU A 22 -1.24 5.95 11.84
CA LEU A 22 -0.25 5.66 10.82
C LEU A 22 -0.88 5.14 9.52
N LEU A 23 -1.94 4.32 9.61
CA LEU A 23 -2.66 3.82 8.43
C LEU A 23 -3.36 4.95 7.68
N LYS A 24 -3.90 5.92 8.41
CA LYS A 24 -4.45 7.15 7.85
C LYS A 24 -3.38 8.01 7.18
N GLU A 25 -2.23 8.18 7.82
CA GLU A 25 -1.11 8.93 7.24
C GLU A 25 -0.64 8.32 5.92
N TRP A 26 -0.52 6.99 5.86
CA TRP A 26 -0.24 6.26 4.62
C TRP A 26 -1.33 6.44 3.56
N GLY A 27 -2.61 6.29 3.92
CA GLY A 27 -3.72 6.55 3.00
C GLY A 27 -3.67 7.96 2.41
N ASP A 28 -3.52 8.98 3.27
CA ASP A 28 -3.41 10.38 2.87
C ASP A 28 -2.18 10.66 1.99
N TYR A 29 -1.03 10.05 2.31
CA TYR A 29 0.22 10.23 1.59
C TYR A 29 0.14 9.66 0.17
N LEU A 30 -0.41 8.45 0.04
CA LEU A 30 -0.54 7.75 -1.24
C LEU A 30 -1.58 8.40 -2.16
N ALA A 31 -2.56 9.12 -1.60
CA ALA A 31 -3.62 9.78 -2.35
C ALA A 31 -3.21 11.10 -3.01
N LYS A 32 -2.03 11.63 -2.67
CA LYS A 32 -1.59 12.97 -3.11
C LYS A 32 -0.27 12.87 -3.89
N PRO A 33 -0.13 13.59 -5.01
CA PRO A 33 1.16 13.68 -5.70
C PRO A 33 2.15 14.51 -4.88
N ASP A 34 3.43 14.19 -5.04
CA ASP A 34 4.53 15.06 -4.65
C ASP A 34 4.72 16.15 -5.68
N LYS A 35 4.94 17.37 -5.18
CA LYS A 35 4.97 18.59 -5.95
C LYS A 35 6.21 19.39 -5.57
N GLU A 36 6.89 19.91 -6.58
CA GLU A 36 7.91 20.94 -6.44
C GLU A 36 7.33 22.28 -6.87
N GLU A 37 7.53 23.30 -6.04
CA GLU A 37 7.16 24.67 -6.39
C GLU A 37 7.93 25.11 -7.63
N ASN A 38 7.20 25.62 -8.62
CA ASN A 38 7.80 26.20 -9.81
C ASN A 38 7.59 27.71 -9.81
N ASN A 39 8.59 28.43 -9.32
CA ASN A 39 8.56 29.89 -9.19
C ASN A 39 8.48 30.64 -10.54
N ARG A 40 8.60 29.96 -11.68
CA ARG A 40 8.56 30.59 -13.02
C ARG A 40 7.20 30.53 -13.70
N SER A 41 6.42 29.47 -13.48
CA SER A 41 5.15 29.23 -14.18
C SER A 41 3.90 29.37 -13.29
N GLY A 42 4.09 29.51 -11.97
CA GLY A 42 3.00 29.57 -10.99
C GLY A 42 2.21 28.26 -10.84
N LYS A 43 2.62 27.18 -11.53
CA LYS A 43 2.04 25.84 -11.42
C LYS A 43 3.10 24.86 -10.95
N ASP A 44 2.86 24.25 -9.79
CA ASP A 44 3.69 23.20 -9.23
C ASP A 44 3.95 22.08 -10.25
N ARG A 45 5.20 21.60 -10.28
CA ARG A 45 5.57 20.43 -11.07
C ARG A 45 5.35 19.17 -10.23
N ILE A 46 4.59 18.21 -10.76
CA ILE A 46 4.48 16.88 -10.14
C ILE A 46 5.79 16.13 -10.35
N THR A 47 6.41 15.70 -9.26
CA THR A 47 7.63 14.89 -9.28
C THR A 47 7.35 13.41 -9.10
N LYS A 48 6.28 13.08 -8.37
CA LYS A 48 5.82 11.71 -8.15
C LYS A 48 4.32 11.71 -7.96
N ASP A 49 3.59 10.95 -8.77
CA ASP A 49 2.13 10.96 -8.73
C ASP A 49 1.56 10.06 -7.61
N LYS A 50 0.26 10.23 -7.31
CA LYS A 50 -0.49 9.39 -6.36
C LYS A 50 -0.56 7.93 -6.84
N VAL A 51 -0.84 7.00 -5.93
CA VAL A 51 -1.20 5.63 -6.33
C VAL A 51 -2.64 5.65 -6.84
N SER A 52 -2.87 5.20 -8.07
CA SER A 52 -4.23 5.20 -8.62
C SER A 52 -5.13 4.14 -7.97
N THR A 53 -6.45 4.36 -7.99
CA THR A 53 -7.40 3.31 -7.55
C THR A 53 -7.28 2.05 -8.38
N SER A 54 -6.87 2.17 -9.64
CA SER A 54 -6.66 1.02 -10.53
C SER A 54 -5.50 0.14 -10.07
N GLN A 55 -4.40 0.74 -9.60
CA GLN A 55 -3.25 0.03 -9.05
C GLN A 55 -3.63 -0.66 -7.73
N LEU A 56 -4.29 0.07 -6.82
CA LEU A 56 -4.79 -0.48 -5.56
C LEU A 56 -5.78 -1.63 -5.79
N ARG A 57 -6.76 -1.46 -6.68
CA ARG A 57 -7.78 -2.47 -6.99
C ARG A 57 -7.17 -3.76 -7.52
N ARG A 58 -6.18 -3.67 -8.41
CA ARG A 58 -5.49 -4.86 -8.96
C ARG A 58 -4.80 -5.66 -7.86
N PHE A 59 -4.08 -4.98 -6.97
CA PHE A 59 -3.40 -5.65 -5.86
C PHE A 59 -4.39 -6.21 -4.83
N PHE A 60 -5.41 -5.43 -4.47
CA PHE A 60 -6.46 -5.83 -3.55
C PHE A 60 -7.26 -7.03 -4.06
N GLY A 61 -7.53 -7.11 -5.37
CA GLY A 61 -8.18 -8.27 -5.99
C GLY A 61 -7.38 -9.57 -5.82
N ALA A 62 -6.05 -9.51 -5.92
CA ALA A 62 -5.21 -10.69 -5.68
C ALA A 62 -5.28 -11.16 -4.21
N ILE A 63 -5.33 -10.22 -3.27
CA ILE A 63 -5.49 -10.51 -1.84
C ILE A 63 -6.86 -11.09 -1.55
N LYS A 64 -7.92 -10.52 -2.11
CA LYS A 64 -9.29 -11.01 -1.93
C LYS A 64 -9.50 -12.42 -2.48
N ARG A 65 -8.83 -12.77 -3.59
CA ARG A 65 -8.80 -14.15 -4.08
C ARG A 65 -8.20 -15.10 -3.06
N ILE A 66 -7.03 -14.77 -2.50
CA ILE A 66 -6.38 -15.57 -1.46
C ILE A 66 -7.25 -15.63 -0.20
N GLN A 67 -7.88 -14.53 0.19
CA GLN A 67 -8.77 -14.49 1.37
C GLN A 67 -9.98 -15.41 1.21
N ALA A 68 -10.55 -15.51 0.02
CA ALA A 68 -11.72 -16.35 -0.26
C ALA A 68 -11.44 -17.85 -0.14
N ASP A 69 -10.21 -18.28 -0.47
CA ASP A 69 -9.75 -19.67 -0.36
C ASP A 69 -8.34 -19.71 0.23
N PHE A 70 -8.20 -19.30 1.49
CA PHE A 70 -6.89 -19.19 2.10
C PHE A 70 -6.20 -20.55 2.28
N ASP A 71 -6.96 -21.60 2.60
CA ASP A 71 -6.37 -22.93 2.84
C ASP A 71 -5.85 -23.54 1.53
N GLY A 72 -6.52 -23.29 0.39
CA GLY A 72 -6.03 -23.73 -0.92
C GLY A 72 -4.93 -22.84 -1.50
N LEU A 73 -4.84 -21.57 -1.08
CA LEU A 73 -3.99 -20.55 -1.70
C LEU A 73 -2.96 -19.93 -0.75
N SER A 74 -2.68 -20.51 0.42
CA SER A 74 -1.75 -19.96 1.42
C SER A 74 -0.36 -19.71 0.81
N GLY A 75 0.13 -20.64 -0.02
CA GLY A 75 1.41 -20.50 -0.74
C GLY A 75 1.45 -19.34 -1.74
N GLU A 76 0.30 -18.81 -2.17
CA GLU A 76 0.25 -17.61 -3.02
C GLU A 76 0.51 -16.31 -2.26
N VAL A 77 0.48 -16.31 -0.92
CA VAL A 77 0.75 -15.12 -0.12
C VAL A 77 2.14 -14.56 -0.43
N LEU A 78 3.15 -15.42 -0.52
CA LEU A 78 4.52 -15.01 -0.88
C LEU A 78 4.60 -14.44 -2.30
N LEU A 79 3.67 -14.80 -3.19
CA LEU A 79 3.60 -14.28 -4.56
C LEU A 79 3.03 -12.85 -4.62
N LEU A 80 2.45 -12.32 -3.54
CA LEU A 80 1.99 -10.93 -3.50
C LEU A 80 3.15 -9.94 -3.65
N GLU A 81 4.30 -10.24 -3.03
CA GLU A 81 5.50 -9.41 -3.11
C GLU A 81 6.05 -9.27 -4.54
N PRO A 82 6.37 -10.35 -5.28
CA PRO A 82 6.87 -10.24 -6.65
C PRO A 82 5.84 -9.65 -7.61
N LYS A 83 4.53 -9.87 -7.40
CA LYS A 83 3.47 -9.20 -8.17
C LYS A 83 3.53 -7.67 -7.98
N LEU A 84 3.73 -7.21 -6.75
CA LEU A 84 3.85 -5.79 -6.44
C LEU A 84 5.18 -5.20 -6.98
N ALA A 85 6.28 -5.93 -6.86
CA ALA A 85 7.58 -5.54 -7.43
C ALA A 85 7.51 -5.38 -8.96
N TYR A 86 6.84 -6.29 -9.66
CA TYR A 86 6.60 -6.17 -11.10
C TYR A 86 5.78 -4.92 -11.45
N ALA A 87 4.74 -4.61 -10.67
CA ALA A 87 3.94 -3.41 -10.85
C ALA A 87 4.78 -2.13 -10.67
N VAL A 88 5.68 -2.09 -9.68
CA VAL A 88 6.65 -1.00 -9.49
C VAL A 88 7.57 -0.85 -10.70
N GLY A 89 8.13 -1.96 -11.21
CA GLY A 89 8.99 -1.94 -12.41
C GLY A 89 8.27 -1.39 -13.65
N ARG A 90 6.99 -1.72 -13.82
CA ARG A 90 6.16 -1.18 -14.90
C ARG A 90 5.78 0.29 -14.72
N ASP A 91 5.60 0.73 -13.48
CA ASP A 91 5.27 2.10 -13.13
C ASP A 91 6.41 3.07 -13.46
N LYS A 92 7.66 2.59 -13.45
CA LYS A 92 8.87 3.36 -13.73
C LYS A 92 9.04 4.56 -12.79
N ASN A 93 8.70 4.38 -11.51
CA ASN A 93 8.74 5.42 -10.46
C ASN A 93 7.90 6.67 -10.77
N LYS A 94 6.86 6.54 -11.59
CA LYS A 94 5.95 7.64 -11.91
C LYS A 94 5.02 7.96 -10.76
N THR A 95 4.65 6.95 -9.98
CA THR A 95 3.76 7.06 -8.84
C THR A 95 4.45 6.67 -7.54
N LYS A 96 3.77 6.87 -6.40
CA LYS A 96 4.15 6.38 -5.08
C LYS A 96 4.03 4.86 -4.89
N LEU A 97 3.83 4.09 -5.97
CA LEU A 97 3.69 2.64 -5.89
C LEU A 97 4.92 1.95 -5.28
N LYS A 98 6.13 2.49 -5.52
CA LYS A 98 7.35 2.00 -4.87
C LYS A 98 7.30 2.15 -3.34
N ASP A 99 6.73 3.24 -2.84
CA ASP A 99 6.69 3.50 -1.40
C ASP A 99 5.67 2.56 -0.74
N LEU A 100 4.55 2.29 -1.42
CA LEU A 100 3.61 1.24 -1.01
C LEU A 100 4.26 -0.15 -1.01
N TYR A 101 5.09 -0.46 -2.02
CA TYR A 101 5.86 -1.71 -2.03
C TYR A 101 6.81 -1.81 -0.84
N ASP A 102 7.60 -0.77 -0.58
CA ASP A 102 8.56 -0.74 0.52
C ASP A 102 7.87 -0.86 1.89
N LEU A 103 6.65 -0.36 2.02
CA LEU A 103 5.79 -0.54 3.20
C LEU A 103 5.29 -1.98 3.36
N LEU A 104 4.75 -2.58 2.28
CA LEU A 104 4.02 -3.85 2.37
C LEU A 104 4.92 -5.07 2.26
N SER A 105 6.06 -5.00 1.57
CA SER A 105 6.97 -6.14 1.36
C SER A 105 7.39 -6.81 2.69
N PRO A 106 7.84 -6.07 3.73
CA PRO A 106 8.16 -6.67 5.03
C PRO A 106 6.96 -7.35 5.70
N LEU A 107 5.76 -6.77 5.56
CA LEU A 107 4.54 -7.35 6.12
C LEU A 107 4.17 -8.65 5.39
N ILE A 108 4.23 -8.67 4.06
CA ILE A 108 3.93 -9.86 3.25
C ILE A 108 4.84 -11.04 3.66
N ARG A 109 6.15 -10.79 3.80
CA ARG A 109 7.12 -11.80 4.25
C ARG A 109 6.82 -12.29 5.68
N GLY A 110 6.37 -11.39 6.55
CA GLY A 110 6.02 -11.70 7.94
C GLY A 110 4.74 -12.53 8.13
N ILE A 111 3.89 -12.63 7.11
CA ILE A 111 2.66 -13.44 7.19
C ILE A 111 3.02 -14.93 7.35
N SER A 112 4.06 -15.41 6.66
CA SER A 112 4.55 -16.80 6.77
C SER A 112 3.44 -17.86 6.61
N GLU A 113 2.50 -17.61 5.68
CA GLU A 113 1.32 -18.47 5.42
C GLU A 113 0.38 -18.67 6.63
N ASP A 114 0.52 -17.84 7.67
CA ASP A 114 -0.37 -17.88 8.83
C ASP A 114 -1.68 -17.11 8.53
N ARG A 115 -2.81 -17.80 8.72
CA ARG A 115 -4.15 -17.26 8.45
C ARG A 115 -4.48 -16.01 9.28
N ALA A 116 -4.10 -16.00 10.56
CA ALA A 116 -4.39 -14.88 11.45
C ALA A 116 -3.56 -13.65 11.07
N ARG A 117 -2.26 -13.84 10.77
CA ARG A 117 -1.39 -12.79 10.27
C ARG A 117 -1.83 -12.26 8.92
N PHE A 118 -2.26 -13.14 8.03
CA PHE A 118 -2.83 -12.75 6.74
C PHE A 118 -4.06 -11.88 6.94
N GLN A 119 -4.98 -12.27 7.81
CA GLN A 119 -6.18 -11.47 8.09
C GLN A 119 -5.83 -10.08 8.68
N ASN A 120 -4.85 -10.01 9.57
CA ASN A 120 -4.36 -8.72 10.10
C ASN A 120 -3.73 -7.85 8.98
N PHE A 121 -2.97 -8.45 8.08
CA PHE A 121 -2.45 -7.77 6.88
C PHE A 121 -3.58 -7.25 5.97
N VAL A 122 -4.64 -8.04 5.74
CA VAL A 122 -5.81 -7.59 4.96
C VAL A 122 -6.44 -6.36 5.61
N ASN A 123 -6.65 -6.39 6.94
CA ASN A 123 -7.22 -5.26 7.68
C ASN A 123 -6.36 -3.99 7.55
N VAL A 124 -5.03 -4.12 7.60
CA VAL A 124 -4.09 -3.00 7.40
C VAL A 124 -4.29 -2.37 6.03
N LEU A 125 -4.32 -3.20 4.97
CA LEU A 125 -4.47 -2.70 3.61
C LEU A 125 -5.86 -2.08 3.38
N GLU A 126 -6.93 -2.68 3.92
CA GLU A 126 -8.28 -2.11 3.85
C GLU A 126 -8.36 -0.73 4.48
N ALA A 127 -7.75 -0.54 5.66
CA ALA A 127 -7.70 0.77 6.30
C ALA A 127 -6.94 1.80 5.47
N ILE A 128 -5.77 1.45 4.92
CA ILE A 128 -4.99 2.34 4.04
C ILE A 128 -5.81 2.71 2.80
N VAL A 129 -6.47 1.74 2.15
CA VAL A 129 -7.29 1.97 0.95
C VAL A 129 -8.51 2.84 1.27
N ALA A 130 -9.15 2.63 2.43
CA ALA A 130 -10.28 3.45 2.87
C ALA A 130 -9.86 4.91 3.09
N TYR A 131 -8.75 5.16 3.79
CA TYR A 131 -8.23 6.51 4.00
C TYR A 131 -7.71 7.14 2.70
N HIS A 132 -7.08 6.35 1.84
CA HIS A 132 -6.71 6.79 0.49
C HIS A 132 -7.92 7.31 -0.28
N LYS A 133 -9.03 6.56 -0.27
CA LYS A 133 -10.27 6.99 -0.92
C LYS A 133 -10.85 8.25 -0.26
N ALA A 134 -10.90 8.30 1.07
CA ALA A 134 -11.38 9.46 1.83
C ALA A 134 -10.55 10.72 1.57
N ALA A 135 -9.25 10.59 1.28
CA ALA A 135 -8.36 11.68 0.94
C ALA A 135 -8.46 12.17 -0.52
N GLY A 136 -9.41 11.64 -1.31
CA GLY A 136 -9.61 12.02 -2.71
C GLY A 136 -8.79 11.20 -3.71
N GLY A 137 -8.32 10.02 -3.32
CA GLY A 137 -7.66 9.10 -4.23
C GLY A 137 -8.57 8.63 -5.37
N GLU A 138 -8.03 8.63 -6.58
CA GLU A 138 -8.68 8.22 -7.85
C GLU A 138 -7.77 7.31 -8.65
#